data_AF-A0A179G250-F1
#
_entry.id   AF-A0A179G250-F1
#
_cell.length_a   1.000
_cell.length_b   1.000
_cell.length_c   1.000
_cell.angle_alpha   90.00
_cell.angle_beta   90.00
_cell.angle_gamma   90.00
#
_symmetry.space_group_name_H-M   'P 1'
#
loop_
_entity.id
_entity.type
_entity.pdbx_description
1 polymer ?
#
loop_
_entity_poly.entity_id
_entity_poly.type
_entity_poly.pdbx_seq_one_letter_code
_entity_poly.pdbx_strand_id
1 'polypeptide(L)'
;MAMSEKTQLVEKPNDMTAEVPAETGIPGTPDKLFFLQSSSGDFSDELRVLDLSSSITFSTFEDATHDEFYAAVEKAAKNRQNDRAAWVYELTRKSFSSNMQIHDSSNHGVVAAELDLSILKHYGTWKLSFPQGSRHSSHDLEIKPVSILQKQETFVKDGTMYIWDMTMGGKRGELYKTINGKKALVAAFAAKSWFKNNCVLVMDTKEVGDVVVVGSCVAALNRDI
;
A
#
# COMPACT_ATOMS: atom_id res chain seq x y z
N MET A 1 46.40 19.90 -63.13
CA MET A 1 46.15 18.74 -62.26
C MET A 1 45.35 19.27 -61.07
N ALA A 2 44.04 19.04 -61.08
CA ALA A 2 43.08 19.73 -60.24
C ALA A 2 43.03 19.13 -58.81
N MET A 3 43.02 20.00 -57.80
CA MET A 3 42.79 19.64 -56.40
C MET A 3 41.30 19.34 -56.19
N SER A 4 41.01 18.22 -55.51
CA SER A 4 39.66 17.85 -55.09
C SER A 4 39.53 18.09 -53.59
N GLU A 5 38.77 19.12 -53.20
CA GLU A 5 38.30 19.30 -51.82
C GLU A 5 37.25 18.24 -51.50
N LYS A 6 37.45 17.52 -50.39
CA LYS A 6 36.43 16.65 -49.79
C LYS A 6 35.70 17.43 -48.71
N THR A 7 34.45 17.77 -48.95
CA THR A 7 33.53 18.31 -47.95
C THR A 7 33.12 17.19 -46.99
N GLN A 8 33.48 17.31 -45.70
CA GLN A 8 32.96 16.49 -44.62
C GLN A 8 31.61 17.06 -44.15
N LEU A 9 30.56 16.23 -44.21
CA LEU A 9 29.28 16.52 -43.58
C LEU A 9 29.38 16.14 -42.09
N VAL A 10 29.26 17.14 -41.21
CA VAL A 10 29.15 16.96 -39.77
C VAL A 10 27.67 16.69 -39.44
N GLU A 11 27.34 15.44 -39.14
CA GLU A 11 26.03 15.10 -38.56
C GLU A 11 25.95 15.64 -37.13
N LYS A 12 24.96 16.52 -36.89
CA LYS A 12 24.61 16.96 -35.53
C LYS A 12 23.93 15.80 -34.79
N PRO A 13 24.31 15.51 -33.53
CA PRO A 13 23.54 14.57 -32.72
C PRO A 13 22.16 15.16 -32.42
N ASN A 14 21.12 14.45 -32.84
CA ASN A 14 19.74 14.69 -32.41
C ASN A 14 19.65 14.36 -30.92
N ASP A 15 19.70 15.39 -30.09
CA ASP A 15 19.32 15.34 -28.68
C ASP A 15 17.78 15.16 -28.61
N MET A 16 17.34 13.91 -28.68
CA MET A 16 15.98 13.51 -28.34
C MET A 16 15.89 13.33 -26.83
N THR A 17 15.93 14.44 -26.10
CA THR A 17 15.45 14.51 -24.74
C THR A 17 13.93 14.38 -24.82
N ALA A 18 13.42 13.16 -24.68
CA ALA A 18 12.00 12.93 -24.51
C ALA A 18 11.57 13.62 -23.21
N GLU A 19 10.87 14.74 -23.31
CA GLU A 19 10.14 15.33 -22.20
C GLU A 19 9.10 14.30 -21.74
N VAL A 20 9.43 13.61 -20.65
CA VAL A 20 8.45 12.87 -19.87
C VAL A 20 7.46 13.91 -19.34
N PRO A 21 6.14 13.79 -19.61
CA PRO A 21 5.17 14.72 -19.10
C PRO A 21 5.32 14.82 -17.58
N ALA A 22 5.56 16.03 -17.07
CA ALA A 22 5.53 16.27 -15.64
C ALA A 22 4.12 15.93 -15.16
N GLU A 23 3.96 14.80 -14.46
CA GLU A 23 2.76 14.56 -13.66
C GLU A 23 2.69 15.64 -12.59
N THR A 24 2.01 16.74 -12.91
CA THR A 24 1.67 17.83 -11.99
C THR A 24 0.43 17.44 -11.18
N GLY A 25 0.43 16.22 -10.63
CA GLY A 25 -0.57 15.78 -9.66
C GLY A 25 -0.26 16.43 -8.32
N ILE A 26 -1.17 17.25 -7.82
CA ILE A 26 -1.14 17.72 -6.44
C ILE A 26 -1.15 16.46 -5.56
N PRO A 27 -0.18 16.24 -4.66
CA PRO A 27 -0.19 15.08 -3.78
C PRO A 27 -1.49 14.97 -2.97
N GLY A 28 -2.09 13.78 -3.01
CA GLY A 28 -2.72 13.14 -1.87
C GLY A 28 -4.04 13.73 -1.39
N THR A 29 -5.11 13.54 -2.17
CA THR A 29 -6.47 13.72 -1.64
C THR A 29 -7.03 12.34 -1.32
N PRO A 30 -7.08 11.94 -0.04
CA PRO A 30 -7.56 10.61 0.30
C PRO A 30 -9.02 10.47 -0.14
N ASP A 31 -9.33 9.37 -0.82
CA ASP A 31 -10.68 9.04 -1.30
C ASP A 31 -11.19 7.71 -0.73
N LYS A 32 -10.29 6.90 -0.14
CA LYS A 32 -10.63 5.67 0.56
C LYS A 32 -10.33 5.71 2.05
N LEU A 33 -11.30 5.21 2.82
CA LEU A 33 -11.19 4.95 4.25
C LEU A 33 -11.57 3.49 4.50
N PHE A 34 -10.58 2.70 4.91
CA PHE A 34 -10.74 1.32 5.29
C PHE A 34 -10.59 1.12 6.79
N PHE A 35 -11.35 0.17 7.32
CA PHE A 35 -11.15 -0.39 8.64
C PHE A 35 -10.75 -1.86 8.50
N LEU A 36 -9.52 -2.17 8.91
CA LEU A 36 -8.97 -3.51 8.94
C LEU A 36 -9.27 -4.11 10.31
N GLN A 37 -10.08 -5.15 10.33
CA GLN A 37 -10.53 -5.84 11.53
C GLN A 37 -9.89 -7.23 11.63
N SER A 38 -9.02 -7.43 12.61
CA SER A 38 -8.46 -8.75 12.94
C SER A 38 -9.46 -9.58 13.76
N SER A 39 -9.53 -10.90 13.49
CA SER A 39 -10.31 -11.85 14.29
C SER A 39 -9.50 -12.51 15.42
N SER A 40 -8.18 -12.61 15.30
CA SER A 40 -7.28 -13.39 16.18
C SER A 40 -6.46 -12.54 17.17
N GLY A 41 -6.55 -11.21 17.09
CA GLY A 41 -5.75 -10.32 17.94
C GLY A 41 -4.38 -9.98 17.37
N ASP A 42 -3.95 -10.65 16.29
CA ASP A 42 -2.80 -10.33 15.45
C ASP A 42 -3.21 -10.11 13.97
N PHE A 43 -2.35 -9.53 13.13
CA PHE A 43 -2.64 -9.37 11.68
C PHE A 43 -2.20 -10.61 10.89
N SER A 44 -2.19 -11.79 11.53
CA SER A 44 -1.52 -12.97 10.99
C SER A 44 -2.48 -14.04 10.47
N ASP A 45 -3.69 -14.19 11.01
CA ASP A 45 -4.63 -15.26 10.62
C ASP A 45 -5.74 -14.83 9.64
N GLU A 46 -6.73 -14.10 10.16
CA GLU A 46 -7.90 -13.66 9.41
C GLU A 46 -8.16 -12.18 9.67
N LEU A 47 -8.35 -11.44 8.60
CA LEU A 47 -8.69 -10.03 8.63
C LEU A 47 -9.81 -9.72 7.66
N ARG A 48 -10.62 -8.73 8.03
CA ARG A 48 -11.69 -8.21 7.19
C ARG A 48 -11.46 -6.74 6.96
N VAL A 49 -11.62 -6.31 5.71
CA VAL A 49 -11.48 -4.90 5.33
C VAL A 49 -12.86 -4.36 5.03
N LEU A 50 -13.29 -3.36 5.79
CA LEU A 50 -14.55 -2.66 5.58
C LEU A 50 -14.27 -1.32 4.89
N ASP A 51 -15.04 -1.00 3.84
CA ASP A 51 -15.05 0.33 3.22
C ASP A 51 -16.06 1.23 3.95
N LEU A 52 -15.54 2.29 4.55
CA LEU A 52 -16.30 3.27 5.31
C LEU A 52 -16.28 4.66 4.66
N SER A 53 -15.77 4.79 3.42
CA SER A 53 -15.67 6.07 2.72
C SER A 53 -17.01 6.79 2.57
N SER A 54 -18.10 6.05 2.40
CA SER A 54 -19.44 6.64 2.27
C SER A 54 -20.09 7.02 3.60
N SER A 55 -19.48 6.63 4.71
CA SER A 55 -20.12 6.59 6.04
C SER A 55 -19.47 7.52 7.05
N ILE A 56 -18.20 7.84 6.84
CA ILE A 56 -17.43 8.76 7.64
C ILE A 56 -16.82 9.79 6.70
N THR A 57 -17.00 11.07 7.01
CA THR A 57 -16.32 12.15 6.31
C THR A 57 -14.89 12.25 6.81
N PHE A 58 -13.96 12.35 5.89
CA PHE A 58 -12.54 12.62 6.12
C PHE A 58 -12.05 13.53 4.99
N SER A 59 -10.97 14.26 5.26
CA SER A 59 -10.42 15.24 4.32
C SER A 59 -8.91 15.18 4.21
N THR A 60 -8.24 14.63 5.23
CA THR A 60 -6.79 14.56 5.28
C THR A 60 -6.32 13.16 5.69
N PHE A 61 -5.06 12.85 5.41
CA PHE A 61 -4.43 11.63 5.93
C PHE A 61 -4.22 11.69 7.45
N GLU A 62 -4.03 12.90 7.99
CA GLU A 62 -3.80 13.14 9.42
C GLU A 62 -5.01 12.72 10.26
N ASP A 63 -6.23 12.81 9.68
CA ASP A 63 -7.48 12.36 10.30
C ASP A 63 -7.34 10.95 10.90
N ALA A 64 -6.70 10.02 10.20
CA ALA A 64 -6.52 8.64 10.67
C ALA A 64 -5.70 8.53 11.96
N THR A 65 -4.88 9.53 12.28
CA THR A 65 -4.03 9.55 13.47
C THR A 65 -4.70 10.17 14.71
N HIS A 66 -5.89 10.78 14.55
CA HIS A 66 -6.66 11.36 15.65
C HIS A 66 -7.52 10.31 16.36
N ASP A 67 -7.44 10.27 17.69
CA ASP A 67 -8.14 9.27 18.50
C ASP A 67 -9.67 9.36 18.39
N GLU A 68 -10.22 10.57 18.29
CA GLU A 68 -11.66 10.81 18.10
C GLU A 68 -12.15 10.28 16.75
N PHE A 69 -11.37 10.53 15.69
CA PHE A 69 -11.65 10.00 14.35
C PHE A 69 -11.59 8.48 14.36
N TYR A 70 -10.52 7.89 14.92
CA TYR A 70 -10.41 6.44 15.06
C TYR A 70 -11.62 5.85 15.80
N ALA A 71 -12.04 6.46 16.91
CA ALA A 71 -13.20 5.99 17.68
C ALA A 71 -14.50 6.06 16.87
N ALA A 72 -14.69 7.10 16.04
CA ALA A 72 -15.82 7.21 15.14
C ALA A 72 -15.81 6.11 14.06
N VAL A 73 -14.64 5.85 13.44
CA VAL A 73 -14.47 4.79 12.44
C VAL A 73 -14.73 3.41 13.07
N GLU A 74 -14.15 3.14 14.24
CA GLU A 74 -14.36 1.88 14.97
C GLU A 74 -15.84 1.67 15.33
N LYS A 75 -16.53 2.72 15.76
CA LYS A 75 -17.98 2.67 16.04
C LYS A 75 -18.79 2.35 14.78
N ALA A 76 -18.47 2.99 13.65
CA ALA A 76 -19.11 2.71 12.37
C ALA A 76 -18.86 1.27 11.91
N ALA A 77 -17.62 0.78 12.05
CA ALA A 77 -17.27 -0.61 11.72
C ALA A 77 -18.03 -1.63 12.58
N LYS A 78 -18.15 -1.40 13.89
CA LYS A 78 -18.91 -2.28 14.81
C LYS A 78 -20.38 -2.42 14.41
N ASN A 79 -21.00 -1.35 13.91
CA ASN A 79 -22.37 -1.40 13.41
C ASN A 79 -22.53 -2.26 12.14
N ARG A 80 -21.43 -2.54 11.44
CA ARG A 80 -21.38 -3.33 10.20
C ARG A 80 -20.63 -4.66 10.31
N GLN A 81 -20.18 -5.03 11.51
CA GLN A 81 -19.32 -6.21 11.70
C GLN A 81 -19.96 -7.53 11.23
N ASN A 82 -21.30 -7.62 11.25
CA ASN A 82 -22.06 -8.80 10.82
C ASN A 82 -22.59 -8.68 9.39
N ASP A 83 -22.40 -7.54 8.74
CA ASP A 83 -22.82 -7.31 7.37
C ASP A 83 -21.69 -7.73 6.42
N ARG A 84 -21.74 -8.97 5.94
CA ARG A 84 -20.75 -9.49 4.98
C ARG A 84 -20.73 -8.70 3.67
N ALA A 85 -21.83 -8.05 3.29
CA ALA A 85 -21.87 -7.23 2.09
C ALA A 85 -21.06 -5.93 2.23
N ALA A 86 -20.72 -5.53 3.47
CA ALA A 86 -19.88 -4.37 3.74
C ALA A 86 -18.37 -4.67 3.67
N TRP A 87 -17.98 -5.94 3.51
CA TRP A 87 -16.57 -6.32 3.40
C TRP A 87 -16.12 -6.16 1.96
N VAL A 88 -15.03 -5.42 1.74
CA VAL A 88 -14.42 -5.28 0.41
C VAL A 88 -13.31 -6.30 0.18
N TYR A 89 -12.57 -6.63 1.24
CA TYR A 89 -11.55 -7.67 1.20
C TYR A 89 -11.63 -8.58 2.42
N GLU A 90 -11.33 -9.85 2.21
CA GLU A 90 -11.13 -10.84 3.27
C GLU A 90 -9.73 -11.42 3.12
N LEU A 91 -8.91 -11.29 4.17
CA LEU A 91 -7.56 -11.82 4.19
C LEU A 91 -7.58 -13.08 5.05
N THR A 92 -7.13 -14.20 4.50
CA THR A 92 -7.10 -15.48 5.24
C THR A 92 -5.81 -16.23 4.99
N ARG A 93 -5.35 -17.00 5.97
CA ARG A 93 -4.34 -18.04 5.77
C ARG A 93 -4.84 -19.39 6.27
N LYS A 94 -4.42 -20.47 5.60
CA LYS A 94 -4.83 -21.84 5.97
C LYS A 94 -4.02 -22.37 7.15
N SER A 95 -2.76 -21.97 7.25
CA SER A 95 -1.85 -22.32 8.33
C SER A 95 -0.83 -21.20 8.56
N PHE A 96 -0.22 -21.17 9.74
CA PHE A 96 0.86 -20.25 10.12
C PHE A 96 2.05 -20.25 9.15
N SER A 97 2.27 -21.36 8.44
CA SER A 97 3.34 -21.53 7.45
C SER A 97 2.93 -21.18 6.01
N SER A 98 1.65 -20.87 5.78
CA SER A 98 1.12 -20.57 4.44
C SER A 98 1.07 -19.08 4.15
N ASN A 99 1.05 -18.73 2.87
CA ASN A 99 0.79 -17.37 2.42
C ASN A 99 -0.62 -16.93 2.85
N MET A 100 -0.76 -15.65 3.16
CA MET A 100 -2.05 -15.04 3.38
C MET A 100 -2.64 -14.61 2.04
N GLN A 101 -3.86 -15.05 1.75
CA GLN A 101 -4.58 -14.73 0.53
C GLN A 101 -5.52 -13.55 0.78
N ILE A 102 -5.46 -12.54 -0.09
CA ILE A 102 -6.38 -11.40 -0.10
C ILE A 102 -7.49 -11.71 -1.09
N HIS A 103 -8.70 -11.95 -0.61
CA HIS A 103 -9.89 -12.23 -1.41
C HIS A 103 -10.68 -10.96 -1.66
N ASP A 104 -11.08 -10.72 -2.91
CA ASP A 104 -11.94 -9.60 -3.29
C ASP A 104 -13.42 -10.01 -3.20
N SER A 105 -14.13 -9.44 -2.23
CA SER A 105 -15.55 -9.72 -1.99
C SER A 105 -16.43 -9.29 -3.15
N SER A 106 -16.05 -8.24 -3.89
CA SER A 106 -16.80 -7.75 -5.05
C SER A 106 -16.71 -8.71 -6.24
N ASN A 107 -15.67 -9.55 -6.27
CA ASN A 107 -15.41 -10.52 -7.33
C ASN A 107 -15.58 -11.96 -6.83
N HIS A 108 -16.70 -12.23 -6.14
CA HIS A 108 -17.05 -13.58 -5.65
C HIS A 108 -15.98 -14.26 -4.77
N GLY A 109 -15.14 -13.48 -4.08
CA GLY A 109 -14.07 -14.02 -3.24
C GLY A 109 -12.88 -14.56 -4.03
N VAL A 110 -12.71 -14.16 -5.30
CA VAL A 110 -11.50 -14.47 -6.07
C VAL A 110 -10.28 -13.87 -5.37
N VAL A 111 -9.18 -14.63 -5.34
CA VAL A 111 -7.90 -14.16 -4.80
C VAL A 111 -7.40 -12.99 -5.64
N ALA A 112 -7.25 -11.81 -5.04
CA ALA A 112 -6.72 -10.61 -5.66
C ALA A 112 -5.19 -10.52 -5.54
N ALA A 113 -4.64 -11.03 -4.44
CA ALA A 113 -3.20 -11.11 -4.19
C ALA A 113 -2.88 -12.15 -3.10
N GLU A 114 -1.61 -12.55 -3.02
CA GLU A 114 -1.07 -13.41 -1.96
C GLU A 114 0.13 -12.74 -1.29
N LEU A 115 0.10 -12.62 0.03
CA LEU A 115 1.18 -12.07 0.84
C LEU A 115 1.94 -13.20 1.55
N ASP A 116 3.23 -13.34 1.24
CA ASP A 116 4.14 -14.24 1.94
C ASP A 116 4.51 -13.64 3.31
N LEU A 117 3.74 -14.01 4.34
CA LEU A 117 3.96 -13.68 5.74
C LEU A 117 4.66 -14.81 6.50
N SER A 118 5.62 -15.51 5.90
CA SER A 118 6.39 -16.53 6.63
C SER A 118 7.05 -15.92 7.87
N ILE A 119 6.77 -16.46 9.06
CA ILE A 119 7.32 -15.98 10.34
C ILE A 119 8.86 -16.06 10.39
N LEU A 120 9.45 -16.95 9.60
CA LEU A 120 10.91 -17.00 9.43
C LEU A 120 11.48 -15.75 8.72
N LYS A 121 10.63 -14.91 8.14
CA LYS A 121 10.97 -13.70 7.38
C LYS A 121 10.58 -12.41 8.10
N HIS A 122 10.30 -12.40 9.40
CA HIS A 122 9.93 -11.18 10.14
C HIS A 122 10.88 -9.98 9.92
N TYR A 123 12.18 -10.26 9.68
CA TYR A 123 13.20 -9.23 9.36
C TYR A 123 13.65 -9.24 7.90
N GLY A 124 13.02 -10.07 7.07
CA GLY A 124 13.39 -10.31 5.68
C GLY A 124 12.55 -9.51 4.68
N THR A 125 12.57 -9.97 3.44
CA THR A 125 11.72 -9.46 2.37
C THR A 125 10.42 -10.24 2.32
N TRP A 126 9.30 -9.54 2.36
CA TRP A 126 7.99 -10.11 2.06
C TRP A 126 7.64 -9.91 0.60
N LYS A 127 6.82 -10.82 0.09
CA LYS A 127 6.40 -10.82 -1.31
C LYS A 127 4.90 -10.73 -1.38
N LEU A 128 4.39 -9.72 -2.07
CA LEU A 128 2.99 -9.59 -2.45
C LEU A 128 2.85 -9.98 -3.92
N SER A 129 2.28 -11.16 -4.17
CA SER A 129 2.15 -11.74 -5.50
C SER A 129 0.74 -11.58 -6.05
N PHE A 130 0.61 -11.45 -7.36
CA PHE A 130 -0.69 -11.21 -8.01
C PHE A 130 -1.02 -12.33 -9.02
N PRO A 131 -2.29 -12.75 -9.13
CA PRO A 131 -2.69 -13.68 -10.18
C PRO A 131 -2.42 -13.12 -11.57
N GLN A 132 -2.26 -14.01 -12.54
CA GLN A 132 -2.10 -13.62 -13.94
C GLN A 132 -3.30 -12.78 -14.42
N GLY A 133 -3.02 -11.62 -15.01
CA GLY A 133 -4.05 -10.70 -15.48
C GLY A 133 -4.74 -9.90 -14.37
N SER A 134 -4.18 -9.87 -13.16
CA SER A 134 -4.70 -9.03 -12.07
C SER A 134 -4.76 -7.56 -12.48
N ARG A 135 -5.88 -6.90 -12.13
CA ARG A 135 -6.06 -5.45 -12.31
C ARG A 135 -5.23 -4.61 -11.33
N HIS A 136 -4.73 -5.22 -10.26
CA HIS A 136 -4.05 -4.49 -9.17
C HIS A 136 -2.55 -4.35 -9.42
N SER A 137 -1.92 -5.34 -10.04
CA SER A 137 -0.52 -5.29 -10.49
C SER A 137 -0.25 -6.38 -11.53
N SER A 138 0.65 -6.10 -12.47
CA SER A 138 1.14 -7.05 -13.46
C SER A 138 2.35 -7.86 -12.98
N HIS A 139 2.95 -7.46 -11.87
CA HIS A 139 4.15 -8.04 -11.29
C HIS A 139 4.05 -8.14 -9.77
N ASP A 140 4.83 -9.05 -9.22
CA ASP A 140 4.95 -9.21 -7.78
C ASP A 140 5.71 -8.01 -7.18
N LEU A 141 5.33 -7.65 -5.95
CA LEU A 141 5.98 -6.59 -5.20
C LEU A 141 6.82 -7.19 -4.08
N GLU A 142 8.06 -6.71 -3.96
CA GLU A 142 8.93 -7.05 -2.84
C GLU A 142 8.91 -5.91 -1.81
N ILE A 143 8.42 -6.21 -0.62
CA ILE A 143 8.37 -5.30 0.52
C ILE A 143 9.58 -5.59 1.39
N LYS A 144 10.45 -4.58 1.55
CA LYS A 144 11.76 -4.73 2.18
C LYS A 144 11.97 -3.69 3.26
N PRO A 145 12.63 -4.06 4.37
CA PRO A 145 13.09 -3.06 5.31
C PRO A 145 14.16 -2.17 4.70
N VAL A 146 14.07 -0.87 4.94
CA VAL A 146 15.15 0.07 4.62
C VAL A 146 16.38 -0.24 5.47
N SER A 147 16.16 -0.62 6.74
CA SER A 147 17.19 -1.09 7.65
C SER A 147 16.57 -1.93 8.77
N ILE A 148 17.35 -2.83 9.37
CA ILE A 148 16.93 -3.64 10.53
C ILE A 148 16.56 -2.74 11.71
N LEU A 149 17.24 -1.59 11.86
CA LEU A 149 17.02 -0.65 12.95
C LEU A 149 15.99 0.44 12.63
N GLN A 150 15.61 0.60 11.36
CA GLN A 150 14.65 1.61 10.94
C GLN A 150 13.26 1.01 10.85
N LYS A 151 12.27 1.75 11.37
CA LYS A 151 10.86 1.46 11.21
C LYS A 151 10.36 1.95 9.86
N GLN A 152 11.01 1.52 8.79
CA GLN A 152 10.68 1.91 7.43
C GLN A 152 10.73 0.69 6.51
N GLU A 153 9.68 0.55 5.69
CA GLU A 153 9.56 -0.47 4.67
C GLU A 153 9.45 0.19 3.30
N THR A 154 10.03 -0.43 2.28
CA THR A 154 10.00 0.07 0.90
C THR A 154 9.52 -1.01 -0.05
N PHE A 155 8.84 -0.59 -1.11
CA PHE A 155 8.53 -1.43 -2.26
C PHE A 155 8.54 -0.58 -3.54
N VAL A 156 8.68 -1.25 -4.69
CA VAL A 156 8.65 -0.60 -6.00
C VAL A 156 7.45 -1.12 -6.77
N LYS A 157 6.59 -0.23 -7.25
CA LYS A 157 5.46 -0.55 -8.13
C LYS A 157 5.57 0.29 -9.39
N ASP A 158 5.54 -0.36 -10.55
CA ASP A 158 5.61 0.30 -11.87
C ASP A 158 6.80 1.27 -11.99
N GLY A 159 7.97 0.86 -11.47
CA GLY A 159 9.18 1.68 -11.46
C GLY A 159 9.20 2.84 -10.45
N THR A 160 8.10 3.04 -9.71
CA THR A 160 8.00 4.07 -8.67
C THR A 160 8.25 3.48 -7.29
N MET A 161 9.11 4.15 -6.51
CA MET A 161 9.42 3.73 -5.14
C MET A 161 8.38 4.29 -4.16
N TYR A 162 7.91 3.41 -3.27
CA TYR A 162 7.01 3.72 -2.17
C TYR A 162 7.67 3.37 -0.83
N ILE A 163 7.46 4.19 0.20
CA ILE A 163 8.05 4.00 1.52
C ILE A 163 6.97 4.14 2.59
N TRP A 164 6.76 3.08 3.37
CA TRP A 164 6.08 3.17 4.66
C TRP A 164 7.05 3.73 5.70
N ASP A 165 6.70 4.88 6.28
CA ASP A 165 7.38 5.48 7.41
C ASP A 165 6.57 5.26 8.69
N MET A 166 7.09 4.44 9.60
CA MET A 166 6.47 4.12 10.89
C MET A 166 7.27 4.70 12.07
N THR A 167 8.11 5.70 11.81
CA THR A 167 8.97 6.30 12.84
C THR A 167 8.21 7.16 13.85
N MET A 168 6.97 7.54 13.55
CA MET A 168 6.10 8.33 14.42
C MET A 168 5.70 7.61 15.72
N GLY A 169 5.91 6.30 15.82
CA GLY A 169 5.53 5.50 16.98
C GLY A 169 4.01 5.26 17.08
N GLY A 170 3.59 4.59 18.15
CA GLY A 170 2.16 4.38 18.44
C GLY A 170 1.39 3.50 17.44
N LYS A 171 2.06 2.56 16.76
CA LYS A 171 1.50 1.74 15.65
C LYS A 171 0.82 2.59 14.57
N ARG A 172 1.50 3.66 14.16
CA ARG A 172 1.10 4.56 13.07
C ARG A 172 2.10 4.47 11.93
N GLY A 173 1.64 4.68 10.71
CA GLY A 173 2.51 4.71 9.55
C GLY A 173 1.95 5.52 8.41
N GLU A 174 2.84 6.07 7.61
CA GLU A 174 2.53 6.90 6.45
C GLU A 174 3.21 6.34 5.21
N LEU A 175 2.48 6.22 4.10
CA LEU A 175 2.98 5.73 2.83
C LEU A 175 3.32 6.91 1.92
N TYR A 176 4.56 6.97 1.50
CA TYR A 176 5.08 8.01 0.62
C TYR A 176 5.42 7.44 -0.76
N LYS A 177 4.89 8.04 -1.82
CA LYS A 177 5.36 7.86 -3.21
C LYS A 177 6.54 8.80 -3.45
N THR A 178 7.63 8.31 -4.05
CA THR A 178 8.79 9.15 -4.40
C THR A 178 8.77 9.55 -5.87
N ILE A 179 8.70 10.85 -6.14
CA ILE A 179 8.69 11.43 -7.51
C ILE A 179 9.81 12.47 -7.59
N ASN A 180 10.79 12.28 -8.48
CA ASN A 180 11.91 13.20 -8.67
C ASN A 180 12.63 13.59 -7.36
N GLY A 181 12.82 12.62 -6.47
CA GLY A 181 13.45 12.81 -5.16
C GLY A 181 12.58 13.50 -4.10
N LYS A 182 11.34 13.88 -4.43
CA LYS A 182 10.35 14.41 -3.48
C LYS A 182 9.40 13.31 -3.03
N LYS A 183 8.94 13.39 -1.78
CA LYS A 183 7.95 12.47 -1.21
C LYS A 183 6.55 13.09 -1.30
N ALA A 184 5.58 12.29 -1.71
CA ALA A 184 4.16 12.61 -1.74
C ALA A 184 3.41 11.60 -0.86
N LEU A 185 2.61 12.06 0.10
CA LEU A 185 1.81 11.20 0.97
C LEU A 185 0.63 10.62 0.18
N VAL A 186 0.46 9.29 0.24
CA VAL A 186 -0.58 8.58 -0.53
C VAL A 186 -1.43 7.64 0.33
N ALA A 187 -0.98 7.29 1.52
CA ALA A 187 -1.79 6.60 2.52
C ALA A 187 -1.28 6.88 3.93
N ALA A 188 -2.14 6.71 4.93
CA ALA A 188 -1.75 6.71 6.33
C ALA A 188 -2.60 5.70 7.10
N PHE A 189 -2.01 5.11 8.14
CA PHE A 189 -2.71 4.22 9.03
C PHE A 189 -2.43 4.52 10.49
N ALA A 190 -3.39 4.14 11.33
CA ALA A 190 -3.22 4.02 12.76
C ALA A 190 -3.85 2.73 13.26
N ALA A 191 -3.18 2.03 14.17
CA ALA A 191 -3.69 0.85 14.84
C ALA A 191 -3.67 1.02 16.36
N LYS A 192 -4.59 0.36 17.08
CA LYS A 192 -4.59 0.29 18.55
C LYS A 192 -3.97 -1.03 19.04
N SER A 193 -3.42 -1.05 20.27
CA SER A 193 -2.84 -2.23 20.97
C SER A 193 -3.58 -2.48 22.31
N TRP A 194 -3.69 -3.66 22.95
CA TRP A 194 -2.85 -4.88 22.93
C TRP A 194 -3.60 -6.24 22.78
N PHE A 195 -4.91 -6.25 22.49
CA PHE A 195 -5.68 -7.51 22.38
C PHE A 195 -6.49 -7.68 21.09
N LYS A 196 -6.69 -6.60 20.33
CA LYS A 196 -7.42 -6.60 19.05
C LYS A 196 -6.73 -5.63 18.11
N ASN A 197 -5.95 -6.18 17.21
CA ASN A 197 -5.22 -5.44 16.20
C ASN A 197 -6.20 -4.98 15.09
N ASN A 198 -6.89 -3.88 15.37
CA ASN A 198 -7.68 -3.17 14.38
C ASN A 198 -6.87 -1.98 13.86
N CYS A 199 -7.10 -1.62 12.61
CA CYS A 199 -6.39 -0.53 11.95
C CYS A 199 -7.36 0.32 11.13
N VAL A 200 -7.22 1.63 11.25
CA VAL A 200 -7.81 2.61 10.34
C VAL A 200 -6.76 2.91 9.26
N LEU A 201 -7.16 2.83 8.00
CA LEU A 201 -6.30 3.09 6.85
C LEU A 201 -7.01 4.09 5.92
N VAL A 202 -6.38 5.22 5.66
CA VAL A 202 -6.83 6.22 4.68
C VAL A 202 -5.86 6.22 3.51
N MET A 203 -6.36 6.33 2.29
CA MET A 203 -5.52 6.28 1.09
C MET A 203 -6.10 7.04 -0.10
N ASP A 204 -5.22 7.38 -1.04
CA ASP A 204 -5.52 7.90 -2.36
C ASP A 204 -5.38 6.78 -3.40
N THR A 205 -6.52 6.28 -3.90
CA THR A 205 -6.57 5.17 -4.86
C THR A 205 -6.11 5.55 -6.26
N LYS A 206 -6.01 6.86 -6.56
CA LYS A 206 -5.50 7.33 -7.86
C LYS A 206 -3.98 7.16 -7.94
N GLU A 207 -3.31 7.18 -6.80
CA GLU A 207 -1.85 7.09 -6.70
C GLU A 207 -1.33 5.66 -6.52
N VAL A 208 -2.11 4.81 -5.85
CA VAL A 208 -1.73 3.42 -5.59
C VAL A 208 -2.98 2.55 -5.41
N GLY A 209 -2.94 1.35 -6.00
CA GLY A 209 -4.07 0.40 -5.92
C GLY A 209 -4.34 -0.05 -4.48
N ASP A 210 -5.62 -0.13 -4.13
CA ASP A 210 -6.11 -0.55 -2.80
C ASP A 210 -5.52 -1.87 -2.31
N VAL A 211 -5.52 -2.93 -3.13
CA VAL A 211 -4.94 -4.23 -2.74
C VAL A 211 -3.44 -4.14 -2.45
N VAL A 212 -2.72 -3.28 -3.17
CA VAL A 212 -1.29 -3.02 -2.90
C VAL A 212 -1.11 -2.33 -1.55
N VAL A 213 -1.91 -1.31 -1.27
CA VAL A 213 -1.85 -0.60 0.02
C VAL A 213 -2.25 -1.51 1.17
N VAL A 214 -3.35 -2.26 1.04
CA VAL A 214 -3.81 -3.21 2.06
C VAL A 214 -2.74 -4.27 2.32
N GLY A 215 -2.21 -4.92 1.27
CA GLY A 215 -1.18 -5.95 1.44
C GLY A 215 0.11 -5.41 2.06
N SER A 216 0.60 -4.25 1.60
CA SER A 216 1.81 -3.62 2.15
C SER A 216 1.62 -3.05 3.55
N CYS A 217 0.43 -2.55 3.88
CA CYS A 217 0.06 -2.10 5.22
C CYS A 217 0.05 -3.27 6.21
N VAL A 218 -0.54 -4.41 5.84
CA VAL A 218 -0.55 -5.59 6.71
C VAL A 218 0.85 -6.17 6.92
N ALA A 219 1.69 -6.16 5.89
CA ALA A 219 3.12 -6.39 6.04
C ALA A 219 3.71 -5.43 7.09
N ALA A 220 3.62 -4.11 6.88
CA ALA A 220 4.17 -3.11 7.79
C ALA A 220 3.72 -3.30 9.26
N LEU A 221 2.43 -3.57 9.48
CA LEU A 221 1.84 -3.83 10.79
C LEU A 221 2.39 -5.10 11.46
N ASN A 222 2.59 -6.19 10.71
CA ASN A 222 3.16 -7.44 11.23
C ASN A 222 4.66 -7.33 11.58
N ARG A 223 5.36 -6.28 11.13
CA ARG A 223 6.75 -6.02 11.53
C ARG A 223 6.84 -5.28 12.86
N ASP A 224 5.91 -4.36 13.09
CA ASP A 224 5.91 -3.50 14.29
C ASP A 224 5.35 -4.19 15.55
N ILE A 225 4.78 -5.40 15.39
CA ILE A 225 4.33 -6.29 16.47
C ILE A 225 5.45 -7.27 16.84
#